data_AF-A0A1H2UM99-F1
#
_entry.id   AF-A0A1H2UM99-F1
#
_cell.length_a   1.000
_cell.length_b   1.000
_cell.length_c   1.000
_cell.angle_alpha   90.00
_cell.angle_beta   90.00
_cell.angle_gamma   90.00
#
_symmetry.space_group_name_H-M   'P 1'
#
loop_
_entity.id
_entity.type
_entity.pdbx_description
1 polymer ?
#
loop_
_entity_poly.entity_id
_entity_poly.type
_entity_poly.pdbx_seq_one_letter_code
_entity_poly.pdbx_strand_id
1 'polypeptide(L)' 'MDQQTRELSRALLAANEHIPRVATELLTGTLPPSRQHEFAELLIELGELLHVHADDKQA' A
#
# COMPACT_ATOMS: atom_id res chain seq x y z
N MET A 1 -21.44 2.32 -1.93
CA MET A 1 -20.04 2.70 -1.72
C MET A 1 -19.90 4.19 -1.98
N ASP A 2 -19.34 4.92 -1.03
CA ASP A 2 -18.92 6.30 -1.25
C ASP A 2 -17.63 6.36 -2.08
N GLN A 3 -17.23 7.57 -2.43
CA GLN A 3 -16.05 7.83 -3.26
C GLN A 3 -14.75 7.45 -2.52
N GLN A 4 -14.64 7.72 -1.22
CA GLN A 4 -13.46 7.39 -0.42
C GLN A 4 -13.21 5.87 -0.39
N THR A 5 -14.23 5.04 -0.17
CA THR A 5 -14.07 3.57 -0.19
C THR A 5 -13.60 3.09 -1.57
N ARG A 6 -14.06 3.71 -2.67
CA ARG A 6 -13.61 3.34 -4.03
C ARG A 6 -12.16 3.71 -4.27
N GLU A 7 -11.73 4.88 -3.83
CA GLU A 7 -10.35 5.35 -4.00
C GLU A 7 -9.38 4.52 -3.16
N LEU A 8 -9.71 4.27 -1.89
CA LEU A 8 -8.94 3.39 -1.02
C LEU A 8 -8.85 1.96 -1.61
N SER A 9 -9.96 1.42 -2.10
CA SER A 9 -9.95 0.09 -2.75
C SER A 9 -9.04 0.05 -3.97
N ARG A 10 -9.02 1.12 -4.79
CA ARG A 10 -8.11 1.21 -5.94
C ARG A 10 -6.64 1.28 -5.52
N ALA A 11 -6.34 2.06 -4.47
CA ALA A 11 -4.99 2.19 -3.95
C ALA A 11 -4.46 0.85 -3.39
N LEU A 12 -5.30 0.12 -2.65
CA LEU A 12 -4.99 -1.22 -2.15
C LEU A 12 -4.75 -2.23 -3.28
N LEU A 13 -5.57 -2.20 -4.33
CA LEU A 13 -5.40 -3.08 -5.49
C LEU A 13 -4.11 -2.78 -6.24
N ALA A 14 -3.79 -1.50 -6.47
CA ALA A 14 -2.53 -1.10 -7.12
C ALA A 14 -1.30 -1.54 -6.30
N ALA A 15 -1.32 -1.38 -4.98
CA ALA A 15 -0.24 -1.88 -4.13
C ALA A 15 -0.09 -3.40 -4.22
N ASN A 16 -1.20 -4.14 -4.23
CA ASN A 16 -1.20 -5.59 -4.35
C ASN A 16 -0.60 -6.10 -5.67
N GLU A 17 -0.73 -5.33 -6.77
CA GLU A 17 -0.07 -5.66 -8.05
C GLU A 17 1.46 -5.59 -7.97
N HIS A 18 2.01 -4.78 -7.08
CA HIS A 18 3.46 -4.61 -6.91
C HIS A 18 4.08 -5.61 -5.91
N ILE A 19 3.31 -6.11 -4.94
CA ILE A 19 3.80 -7.02 -3.89
C ILE A 19 4.55 -8.24 -4.44
N PRO A 20 4.04 -9.01 -5.44
CA PRO A 20 4.73 -10.20 -5.92
C PRO A 20 6.13 -9.90 -6.49
N ARG A 21 6.25 -8.78 -7.20
CA ARG A 21 7.52 -8.34 -7.79
C ARG A 21 8.51 -7.94 -6.69
N VAL A 22 8.09 -7.09 -5.76
CA VAL A 22 8.92 -6.65 -4.63
C VAL A 22 9.38 -7.83 -3.79
N ALA A 23 8.49 -8.79 -3.51
CA ALA A 23 8.83 -10.01 -2.77
C ALA A 23 9.89 -10.85 -3.52
N THR A 24 9.77 -10.97 -4.84
CA THR A 24 10.75 -11.68 -5.67
C THR A 24 12.11 -10.97 -5.69
N GLU A 25 12.10 -9.64 -5.83
CA GLU A 25 13.32 -8.83 -5.86
C GLU A 25 14.02 -8.82 -4.49
N LEU A 26 13.27 -8.80 -3.38
CA LEU A 26 13.80 -8.99 -2.01
C LEU A 26 14.45 -10.36 -1.84
N LEU A 27 13.72 -11.43 -2.22
CA LEU A 27 14.19 -12.81 -2.09
C LEU A 27 15.49 -13.06 -2.87
N THR A 28 15.59 -12.47 -4.06
CA THR A 28 16.77 -12.62 -4.93
C THR A 28 17.90 -11.63 -4.60
N GLY A 29 17.70 -10.72 -3.63
CA GLY A 29 18.67 -9.69 -3.30
C GLY A 29 18.86 -8.64 -4.39
N THR A 30 17.90 -8.52 -5.32
CA THR A 30 17.96 -7.59 -6.45
C THR A 30 17.21 -6.28 -6.20
N LEU A 31 16.43 -6.18 -5.11
CA LEU A 31 15.75 -4.94 -4.71
C LEU A 31 16.72 -3.96 -4.04
N PRO A 32 17.04 -2.80 -4.65
CA PRO A 32 17.95 -1.83 -4.05
C PRO A 32 17.40 -1.28 -2.72
N PRO A 33 18.26 -0.93 -1.73
CA PRO A 33 17.81 -0.38 -0.45
C PRO A 33 16.88 0.84 -0.59
N SER A 34 17.16 1.74 -1.54
CA SER A 34 16.29 2.90 -1.80
C SER A 34 14.87 2.50 -2.21
N ARG A 35 14.73 1.44 -3.01
CA ARG A 35 13.42 0.91 -3.41
C ARG A 35 12.71 0.17 -2.26
N GLN A 36 13.47 -0.42 -1.33
CA GLN A 36 12.90 -0.99 -0.10
C GLN A 36 12.26 0.09 0.76
N HIS A 37 12.96 1.22 0.94
CA HIS A 37 12.44 2.36 1.68
C HIS A 37 11.21 2.96 0.99
N GLU A 38 11.26 3.22 -0.32
CA GLU A 38 10.13 3.75 -1.09
C GLU A 38 8.88 2.85 -0.98
N PHE A 39 9.06 1.52 -1.09
CA PHE A 39 7.94 0.59 -0.95
C PHE A 39 7.38 0.54 0.48
N ALA A 40 8.25 0.65 1.49
CA ALA A 40 7.82 0.70 2.89
C ALA A 40 7.02 1.98 3.20
N GLU A 41 7.46 3.13 2.68
CA GLU A 41 6.74 4.41 2.81
C GLU A 41 5.32 4.31 2.21
N LEU A 42 5.19 3.74 1.01
CA LEU A 42 3.88 3.51 0.38
C LEU A 42 2.94 2.63 1.22
N LEU A 43 3.48 1.58 1.87
CA LEU A 43 2.68 0.72 2.74
C LEU A 43 2.22 1.43 4.02
N ILE A 44 3.07 2.31 4.56
CA ILE A 44 2.72 3.14 5.73
C ILE A 44 1.59 4.10 5.38
N GLU A 45 1.73 4.85 4.28
CA GLU A 45 0.71 5.81 3.82
C GLU A 45 -0.64 5.13 3.55
N LEU A 46 -0.63 3.92 2.96
CA LEU A 46 -1.85 3.13 2.75
C LEU A 46 -2.48 2.67 4.07
N GLY A 47 -1.67 2.29 5.05
CA GLY A 47 -2.12 1.95 6.39
C GLY A 47 -2.80 3.14 7.07
N GLU A 48 -2.20 4.31 7.00
CA GLU A 48 -2.77 5.57 7.52
C GLU A 48 -4.11 5.89 6.84
N LEU A 49 -4.19 5.77 5.51
CA LEU A 49 -5.43 6.01 4.77
C LEU A 49 -6.55 5.04 5.18
N LEU A 50 -6.21 3.77 5.43
CA LEU A 50 -7.17 2.77 5.91
C LEU A 50 -7.67 3.10 7.32
N HIS A 51 -6.80 3.58 8.20
CA HIS A 51 -7.18 4.06 9.53
C HIS A 51 -8.16 5.24 9.44
N VAL A 52 -7.82 6.28 8.67
CA VAL A 52 -8.71 7.44 8.46
C VAL A 52 -10.07 7.01 7.92
N HIS A 53 -10.10 6.09 6.94
CA HIS A 53 -11.35 5.58 6.41
C HIS A 53 -12.18 4.81 7.45
N ALA A 54 -11.53 4.08 8.36
CA ALA A 54 -12.22 3.35 9.42
C ALA A 54 -12.80 4.31 10.47
N ASP A 55 -12.04 5.34 10.86
CA ASP A 55 -12.48 6.36 11.81
C ASP A 55 -13.68 7.14 11.27
N ASP A 56 -13.67 7.51 9.98
CA ASP A 56 -14.80 8.15 9.28
C ASP A 56 -16.08 7.29 9.27
N LYS A 57 -15.97 5.97 9.46
CA LYS A 57 -17.13 5.05 9.53
C LYS A 57 -17.67 4.86 10.94
N GLN A 58 -16.92 5.28 11.96
CA GLN A 58 -17.33 5.20 13.37
C GLN A 58 -17.95 6.50 13.89
N ALA A 59 -17.79 7.61 13.15
CA ALA A 59 -18.40 8.92 13.41
C ALA A 59 -19.85 9.01 12.87
#